data_AF-A0A3B5Z524-F1
#
_entry.id   AF-A0A3B5Z524-F1
#
_cell.length_a   1.000
_cell.length_b   1.000
_cell.length_c   1.000
_cell.angle_alpha   90.00
_cell.angle_beta   90.00
_cell.angle_gamma   90.00
#
_symmetry.space_group_name_H-M   'P 1'
#
loop_
_entity.id
_entity.type
_entity.pdbx_description
1 polymer ?
#
loop_
_entity_poly.entity_id
_entity_poly.type
_entity_poly.pdbx_seq_one_letter_code
_entity_poly.pdbx_strand_id
1 'polypeptide(L)'
;MAATSSAALFSVLPLPTATPVSARAGSSLCRPTRSAAAVSPIRCSAASPDLSPGAPAPAPPKPQIELEFVGPKPGADGSYPVDRAAAVSGDKLLRDVMLENKLELYAAYGKLMNCGGGGSCGTCLVEIIDGKELLSPRTDAENRYLKKKPESWRLTCQTIVGNKENSGKVVVQRLPQWKK
;
A
#
# COMPACT_ATOMS: atom_id res chain seq x y z
N MET A 1 -26.31 9.85 59.78
CA MET A 1 -25.18 10.71 60.19
C MET A 1 -23.91 9.90 59.92
N ALA A 2 -22.91 10.29 59.14
CA ALA A 2 -22.50 11.58 58.62
C ALA A 2 -21.98 11.43 57.18
N ALA A 3 -22.07 12.52 56.42
CA ALA A 3 -21.48 12.73 55.11
C ALA A 3 -19.99 13.06 55.23
N THR A 4 -19.19 12.77 54.20
CA THR A 4 -18.12 13.66 53.73
C THR A 4 -17.73 13.37 52.27
N SER A 5 -17.83 14.44 51.48
CA SER A 5 -17.36 14.63 50.12
C SER A 5 -15.84 14.81 50.02
N SER A 6 -15.34 14.85 48.78
CA SER A 6 -14.23 15.66 48.24
C SER A 6 -13.12 14.82 47.63
N ALA A 7 -12.42 15.21 46.56
CA ALA A 7 -12.58 16.21 45.51
C ALA A 7 -11.47 15.87 44.49
N ALA A 8 -11.68 16.26 43.24
CA ALA A 8 -10.76 16.02 42.13
C ALA A 8 -9.37 16.65 42.36
N LEU A 9 -8.31 15.94 41.97
CA LEU A 9 -6.99 16.51 41.74
C LEU A 9 -6.70 16.47 40.24
N PHE A 10 -6.80 17.65 39.62
CA PHE A 10 -6.39 17.91 38.25
C PHE A 10 -4.86 17.92 38.17
N SER A 11 -4.27 16.93 37.49
CA SER A 11 -2.87 16.97 37.09
C SER A 11 -2.69 17.92 35.90
N VAL A 12 -2.16 19.11 36.18
CA VAL A 12 -1.56 19.99 35.18
C VAL A 12 -0.13 19.54 34.90
N LEU A 13 0.13 19.06 33.67
CA LEU A 13 1.47 18.85 33.15
C LEU A 13 1.71 19.84 31.98
N PRO A 14 2.87 20.52 31.95
CA PRO A 14 3.15 21.59 30.99
C PRO A 14 3.51 21.06 29.60
N LEU A 15 3.11 21.82 28.59
CA LEU A 15 3.39 21.59 27.17
C LEU A 15 4.75 22.21 26.80
N PRO A 16 5.71 21.45 26.23
CA PRO A 16 6.94 22.05 25.69
C PRO A 16 6.68 22.68 24.32
N THR A 17 6.94 23.97 24.22
CA THR A 17 7.01 24.74 22.97
C THR A 17 8.36 24.49 22.30
N ALA A 18 8.33 24.02 21.05
CA ALA A 18 9.51 23.90 20.20
C ALA A 18 9.57 25.07 19.22
N THR A 19 10.62 25.88 19.35
CA THR A 19 11.20 26.69 18.26
C THR A 19 12.18 25.80 17.48
N PRO A 20 12.35 26.00 16.16
CA PRO A 20 13.58 26.67 15.71
C PRO A 20 13.40 27.50 14.42
N VAL A 21 14.00 28.69 14.36
CA VAL A 21 15.26 29.04 13.67
C VAL A 21 15.05 29.52 12.23
N SER A 22 15.47 30.77 12.08
CA SER A 22 15.63 31.56 10.87
C SER A 22 16.66 30.96 9.92
N ALA A 23 16.37 30.95 8.62
CA ALA A 23 17.36 30.89 7.57
C ALA A 23 17.05 31.94 6.49
N ARG A 24 17.90 32.97 6.45
CA ARG A 24 18.07 33.93 5.35
C ARG A 24 19.06 33.36 4.34
N ALA A 25 18.75 33.46 3.05
CA ALA A 25 19.65 33.78 1.93
C ALA A 25 18.77 33.81 0.68
N GLY A 26 18.69 34.89 -0.10
CA GLY A 26 19.70 35.25 -1.11
C GLY A 26 19.62 34.22 -2.25
N SER A 27 19.25 34.52 -3.49
CA SER A 27 19.72 35.67 -4.28
C SER A 27 18.83 35.87 -5.51
N SER A 28 18.75 37.14 -5.90
CA SER A 28 18.34 37.69 -7.18
C SER A 28 19.14 37.16 -8.38
N LEU A 29 18.64 37.53 -9.58
CA LEU A 29 19.25 37.56 -10.93
C LEU A 29 18.55 36.56 -11.88
N CYS A 30 18.13 36.84 -13.10
CA CYS A 30 18.01 38.05 -13.91
C CYS A 30 17.14 37.66 -15.13
N ARG A 31 16.20 38.54 -15.51
CA ARG A 31 15.50 38.50 -16.80
C ARG A 31 16.17 39.54 -17.71
N PRO A 32 16.50 39.19 -18.96
CA PRO A 32 16.10 40.00 -20.12
C PRO A 32 15.63 39.08 -21.27
N THR A 33 14.43 39.26 -21.83
CA THR A 33 14.09 40.08 -23.02
C THR A 33 14.75 39.67 -24.35
N ARG A 34 13.89 39.17 -25.24
CA ARG A 34 13.81 39.28 -26.72
C ARG A 34 14.95 40.07 -27.41
N SER A 35 15.49 39.50 -28.50
CA SER A 35 15.40 40.14 -29.82
C SER A 35 15.71 39.18 -30.96
N ALA A 36 15.12 39.47 -32.11
CA ALA A 36 15.07 38.69 -33.34
C ALA A 36 16.19 39.04 -34.33
N ALA A 37 16.54 38.07 -35.19
CA ALA A 37 16.95 38.21 -36.61
C ALA A 37 17.37 36.80 -37.08
N ALA A 38 16.59 36.12 -37.93
CA ALA A 38 16.68 36.11 -39.39
C ALA A 38 18.06 35.62 -39.91
N VAL A 39 18.07 34.47 -40.59
CA VAL A 39 18.53 34.24 -41.99
C VAL A 39 18.55 32.71 -42.25
N SER A 40 17.85 32.29 -43.30
CA SER A 40 17.93 30.99 -43.99
C SER A 40 18.69 31.22 -45.31
N PRO A 41 19.13 30.23 -46.11
CA PRO A 41 19.10 28.76 -45.97
C PRO A 41 20.49 28.13 -46.14
N ILE A 42 20.62 26.80 -46.07
CA ILE A 42 21.30 25.95 -47.07
C ILE A 42 21.11 24.48 -46.68
N ARG A 43 20.68 23.73 -47.70
CA ARG A 43 20.35 22.32 -47.73
C ARG A 43 21.61 21.53 -48.09
N CYS A 44 22.04 20.60 -47.25
CA CYS A 44 22.98 19.55 -47.61
C CYS A 44 22.48 18.22 -47.05
N SER A 45 21.90 17.41 -47.93
CA SER A 45 21.62 16.01 -47.67
C SER A 45 22.93 15.23 -47.65
N ALA A 46 23.23 14.61 -46.53
CA ALA A 46 24.14 13.47 -46.46
C ALA A 46 23.34 12.31 -45.87
N ALA A 47 22.95 11.38 -46.73
CA ALA A 47 22.38 10.11 -46.33
C ALA A 47 23.49 9.29 -45.67
N SER A 48 23.45 9.17 -44.35
CA SER A 48 24.16 8.11 -43.64
C SER A 48 23.28 6.86 -43.66
N PRO A 49 23.81 5.68 -44.02
CA PRO A 49 23.06 4.46 -43.87
C PRO A 49 22.78 4.23 -42.38
N ASP A 50 21.51 3.96 -42.14
CA ASP A 50 20.88 3.55 -40.90
C ASP A 50 21.67 2.41 -40.25
N LEU A 51 22.35 2.72 -39.15
CA LEU A 51 22.72 1.75 -38.13
C LEU A 51 21.81 2.05 -36.93
N SER A 52 20.52 1.72 -37.08
CA SER A 52 19.65 1.51 -35.93
C SER A 52 20.35 0.55 -34.96
N PRO A 53 20.66 0.95 -33.72
CA PRO A 53 20.84 -0.02 -32.67
C PRO A 53 19.52 -0.78 -32.56
N GLY A 54 19.58 -2.10 -32.76
CA GLY A 54 18.43 -2.97 -32.64
C GLY A 54 17.61 -2.59 -31.41
N ALA A 55 16.29 -2.51 -31.60
CA ALA A 55 15.34 -2.30 -30.53
C ALA A 55 15.73 -3.18 -29.33
N PRO A 56 15.74 -2.65 -28.10
CA PRO A 56 15.97 -3.46 -26.92
C PRO A 56 15.01 -4.66 -26.98
N ALA A 57 15.54 -5.86 -26.80
CA ALA A 57 14.72 -7.06 -26.62
C ALA A 57 13.58 -6.73 -25.62
N PRO A 58 12.34 -7.16 -25.86
CA PRO A 58 11.24 -6.93 -24.93
C PRO A 58 11.70 -7.38 -23.54
N ALA A 59 11.66 -6.47 -22.57
CA ALA A 59 12.02 -6.80 -21.20
C ALA A 59 11.23 -8.05 -20.77
N PRO A 60 11.84 -9.02 -20.06
CA PRO A 60 11.16 -10.23 -19.64
C PRO A 60 9.84 -9.87 -18.94
N PRO A 61 8.75 -10.60 -19.21
CA PRO A 61 7.46 -10.31 -18.60
C PRO A 61 7.63 -10.35 -17.09
N LYS A 62 7.34 -9.22 -16.43
CA LYS A 62 7.46 -9.12 -14.97
C LYS A 62 6.59 -10.21 -14.35
N PRO A 63 7.06 -10.96 -13.35
CA PRO A 63 6.26 -11.99 -12.71
C PRO A 63 5.06 -11.34 -12.02
N GLN A 64 3.87 -11.83 -12.34
CA GLN A 64 2.60 -11.33 -11.84
C GLN A 64 1.95 -12.37 -10.93
N ILE A 65 1.26 -11.87 -9.91
CA ILE A 65 0.46 -12.68 -8.98
C ILE A 65 -1.00 -12.30 -9.17
N GLU A 66 -1.82 -13.31 -9.41
CA GLU A 66 -3.27 -13.19 -9.50
C GLU A 66 -3.88 -13.41 -8.11
N LEU A 67 -4.69 -12.45 -7.66
CA LEU A 67 -5.34 -12.46 -6.36
C LEU A 67 -6.85 -12.63 -6.54
N GLU A 68 -7.41 -13.62 -5.87
CA GLU A 68 -8.85 -13.81 -5.76
C GLU A 68 -9.29 -13.48 -4.33
N PHE A 69 -10.15 -12.49 -4.18
CA PHE A 69 -10.68 -12.04 -2.91
C PHE A 69 -12.09 -12.57 -2.70
N VAL A 70 -12.24 -13.52 -1.78
CA VAL A 70 -13.53 -14.09 -1.41
C VAL A 70 -14.21 -13.16 -0.40
N GLY A 71 -15.45 -12.77 -0.69
CA GLY A 71 -16.24 -11.91 0.18
C GLY A 71 -16.67 -12.59 1.48
N PRO A 72 -17.10 -11.80 2.49
CA PRO A 72 -17.42 -12.33 3.82
C PRO A 72 -18.72 -13.11 3.93
N LYS A 73 -19.73 -12.76 3.13
CA LYS A 73 -21.07 -13.34 3.21
C LYS A 73 -21.40 -14.03 1.89
N PRO A 74 -22.04 -15.20 1.93
CA PRO A 74 -22.60 -15.80 0.72
C PRO A 74 -23.67 -14.87 0.15
N GLY A 75 -23.71 -14.78 -1.18
CA GLY A 75 -24.78 -14.13 -1.92
C GLY A 75 -26.09 -14.94 -1.83
N ALA A 76 -27.13 -14.42 -2.48
CA ALA A 76 -28.46 -15.06 -2.52
C ALA A 76 -28.41 -16.49 -3.08
N ASP A 77 -27.47 -16.74 -4.01
CA ASP A 77 -27.28 -18.04 -4.66
C ASP A 77 -26.43 -19.02 -3.84
N GLY A 78 -26.04 -18.65 -2.62
CA GLY A 78 -25.16 -19.45 -1.74
C GLY A 78 -23.67 -19.39 -2.09
N SER A 79 -23.29 -18.77 -3.22
CA SER A 79 -21.90 -18.55 -3.62
C SER A 79 -21.31 -17.31 -2.96
N TYR A 80 -20.01 -17.31 -2.66
CA TYR A 80 -19.32 -16.12 -2.17
C TYR A 80 -18.92 -15.21 -3.34
N PRO A 81 -19.10 -13.88 -3.22
CA PRO A 81 -18.65 -12.97 -4.26
C PRO A 81 -17.11 -12.99 -4.31
N VAL A 82 -16.55 -13.19 -5.50
CA VAL A 82 -15.11 -13.23 -5.74
C VAL A 82 -14.69 -12.03 -6.57
N ASP A 83 -13.80 -11.22 -6.01
CA ASP A 83 -13.19 -10.10 -6.71
C ASP A 83 -11.79 -10.49 -7.16
N ARG A 84 -11.43 -10.25 -8.43
CA ARG A 84 -10.11 -10.57 -8.98
C ARG A 84 -9.25 -9.33 -9.10
N ALA A 85 -7.98 -9.45 -8.73
CA ALA A 85 -6.98 -8.43 -8.98
C ALA A 85 -5.67 -9.06 -9.42
N ALA A 86 -4.82 -8.27 -10.08
CA ALA A 86 -3.46 -8.67 -10.40
C ALA A 86 -2.49 -7.66 -9.79
N ALA A 87 -1.37 -8.14 -9.26
CA ALA A 87 -0.28 -7.32 -8.78
C ALA A 87 1.06 -7.83 -9.31
N VAL A 88 1.99 -6.90 -9.54
CA VAL A 88 3.37 -7.26 -9.86
C VAL A 88 4.03 -7.82 -8.60
N SER A 89 4.74 -8.94 -8.73
CA SER A 89 5.42 -9.61 -7.63
C SER A 89 6.44 -8.69 -6.97
N GLY A 90 6.35 -8.53 -5.65
CA GLY A 90 7.27 -7.76 -4.82
C GLY A 90 7.07 -6.24 -4.85
N ASP A 91 6.09 -5.71 -5.56
CA ASP A 91 5.91 -4.26 -5.73
C ASP A 91 4.93 -3.63 -4.72
N LYS A 92 3.87 -4.36 -4.33
CA LYS A 92 2.76 -3.79 -3.51
C LYS A 92 2.46 -4.59 -2.26
N LEU A 93 1.97 -3.89 -1.24
CA LEU A 93 1.34 -4.53 -0.07
C LEU A 93 -0.04 -5.04 -0.45
N LEU A 94 -0.44 -6.15 0.18
CA LEU A 94 -1.76 -6.75 -0.04
C LEU A 94 -2.90 -5.77 0.28
N ARG A 95 -2.69 -4.89 1.27
CA ARG A 95 -3.60 -3.79 1.61
C ARG A 95 -3.85 -2.88 0.40
N ASP A 96 -2.79 -2.45 -0.27
CA ASP A 96 -2.90 -1.43 -1.32
C ASP A 96 -3.65 -1.99 -2.52
N VAL A 97 -3.36 -3.24 -2.88
CA VAL A 97 -4.11 -3.97 -3.92
C VAL A 97 -5.59 -4.02 -3.57
N MET A 98 -5.96 -4.33 -2.32
CA MET A 98 -7.38 -4.35 -1.92
C MET A 98 -8.02 -2.97 -1.99
N LEU A 99 -7.33 -1.92 -1.57
CA LEU A 99 -7.84 -0.55 -1.60
C LEU A 99 -8.02 -0.01 -3.03
N GLU A 100 -7.07 -0.30 -3.92
CA GLU A 100 -7.13 0.05 -5.34
C GLU A 100 -8.35 -0.58 -6.03
N ASN A 101 -8.67 -1.82 -5.67
CA ASN A 101 -9.83 -2.56 -6.18
C ASN A 101 -11.13 -2.22 -5.42
N LYS A 102 -11.13 -1.20 -4.56
CA LYS A 102 -12.27 -0.77 -3.74
C LYS A 102 -12.86 -1.88 -2.88
N LEU A 103 -12.03 -2.83 -2.46
CA LEU A 103 -12.44 -3.96 -1.65
C LEU A 103 -12.51 -3.56 -0.18
N GLU A 104 -13.61 -3.94 0.46
CA GLU A 104 -13.79 -3.72 1.88
C GLU A 104 -12.88 -4.68 2.67
N LEU A 105 -11.82 -4.11 3.24
CA LEU A 105 -10.86 -4.80 4.13
C LEU A 105 -11.32 -4.81 5.59
N TYR A 106 -12.04 -3.78 6.01
CA TYR A 106 -12.33 -3.52 7.42
C TYR A 106 -13.77 -3.80 7.79
N ALA A 107 -13.96 -4.46 8.94
CA ALA A 107 -15.25 -4.48 9.63
C ALA A 107 -15.62 -3.06 10.08
N ALA A 108 -16.90 -2.81 10.38
CA ALA A 108 -17.42 -1.49 10.75
C ALA A 108 -16.55 -0.76 11.80
N TYR A 109 -16.17 -1.44 12.89
CA TYR A 109 -15.29 -0.87 13.92
C TYR A 109 -13.85 -0.67 13.43
N GLY A 110 -13.37 -1.56 12.57
CA GLY A 110 -12.03 -1.48 11.97
C GLY A 110 -11.85 -0.25 11.09
N LYS A 111 -12.91 0.28 10.46
CA LYS A 111 -12.83 1.50 9.65
C LYS A 111 -12.48 2.73 10.48
N LEU A 112 -13.02 2.84 11.70
CA LEU A 112 -12.78 4.00 12.56
C LEU A 112 -11.43 3.95 13.27
N MET A 113 -11.00 2.75 13.71
CA MET A 113 -9.83 2.57 14.58
C MET A 113 -8.60 2.02 13.85
N ASN A 114 -8.50 2.22 12.54
CA ASN A 114 -7.36 1.72 11.78
C ASN A 114 -6.12 2.62 11.89
N CYS A 115 -4.94 2.02 11.89
CA CYS A 115 -3.65 2.72 11.91
C CYS A 115 -3.13 3.15 10.52
N GLY A 116 -3.98 3.12 9.47
CA GLY A 116 -3.57 3.45 8.10
C GLY A 116 -2.61 2.47 7.42
N GLY A 117 -2.09 1.46 8.14
CA GLY A 117 -1.10 0.51 7.61
C GLY A 117 0.16 0.36 8.47
N GLY A 118 0.30 1.10 9.57
CA GLY A 118 1.47 1.04 10.45
C GLY A 118 1.63 -0.21 11.33
N GLY A 119 0.83 -1.26 11.12
CA GLY A 119 0.98 -2.53 11.86
C GLY A 119 0.65 -2.52 13.36
N SER A 120 0.06 -1.44 13.90
CA SER A 120 -0.16 -1.25 15.35
C SER A 120 -1.60 -1.47 15.84
N CYS A 121 -2.56 -1.70 14.94
CA CYS A 121 -3.97 -1.89 15.32
C CYS A 121 -4.48 -3.33 15.15
N GLY A 122 -3.81 -4.16 14.35
CA GLY A 122 -4.27 -5.52 14.04
C GLY A 122 -5.60 -5.61 13.28
N THR A 123 -6.13 -4.50 12.73
CA THR A 123 -7.45 -4.48 12.08
C THR A 123 -7.44 -4.95 10.62
N CYS A 124 -6.27 -4.99 9.98
CA CYS A 124 -6.07 -5.36 8.58
C CYS A 124 -6.11 -6.87 8.36
N LEU A 125 -7.13 -7.54 8.88
CA LEU A 125 -7.15 -8.98 9.06
C LEU A 125 -7.78 -9.71 7.88
N VAL A 126 -7.04 -10.66 7.30
CA VAL A 126 -7.54 -11.58 6.27
C VAL A 126 -7.08 -13.00 6.55
N GLU A 127 -7.73 -13.96 5.91
CA GLU A 127 -7.30 -15.36 5.89
C GLU A 127 -6.79 -15.70 4.49
N ILE A 128 -5.62 -16.32 4.42
CA ILE A 128 -5.07 -16.85 3.17
C ILE A 128 -5.55 -18.30 3.05
N ILE A 129 -6.39 -18.56 2.04
CA ILE A 129 -6.89 -19.91 1.74
C ILE A 129 -5.83 -20.68 0.96
N ASP A 130 -5.20 -20.03 -0.01
CA ASP A 130 -4.22 -20.64 -0.91
C ASP A 130 -3.13 -19.63 -1.32
N GLY A 131 -1.93 -20.13 -1.65
CA GLY A 131 -0.79 -19.31 -2.08
C GLY A 131 -0.04 -18.58 -0.94
N LYS A 132 0.02 -19.17 0.25
CA LYS A 132 0.70 -18.56 1.41
C LYS A 132 2.22 -18.41 1.19
N GLU A 133 2.80 -19.33 0.45
CA GLU A 133 4.22 -19.38 0.04
C GLU A 133 4.61 -18.29 -0.96
N LEU A 134 3.63 -17.71 -1.67
CA LEU A 134 3.83 -16.59 -2.59
C LEU A 134 3.89 -15.24 -1.86
N LEU A 135 3.62 -15.22 -0.56
CA LEU A 135 3.59 -14.01 0.26
C LEU A 135 4.85 -13.92 1.13
N SER A 136 5.16 -12.71 1.59
CA SER A 136 6.24 -12.51 2.55
C SER A 136 6.02 -13.34 3.82
N PRO A 137 7.09 -13.72 4.55
CA PRO A 137 6.96 -14.36 5.85
C PRO A 137 6.27 -13.45 6.86
N ARG A 138 5.77 -14.03 7.96
CA ARG A 138 5.10 -13.25 9.01
C ARG A 138 6.10 -12.36 9.75
N THR A 139 5.72 -11.11 9.91
CA THR A 139 6.46 -10.11 10.68
C THR A 139 6.22 -10.26 12.18
N ASP A 140 7.09 -9.67 13.01
CA ASP A 140 6.91 -9.66 14.47
C ASP A 140 5.60 -9.00 14.90
N ALA A 141 5.16 -7.96 14.17
CA ALA A 141 3.87 -7.32 14.40
C ALA A 141 2.72 -8.31 14.20
N GLU A 142 2.73 -9.06 13.11
CA GLU A 142 1.73 -10.11 12.87
C GLU A 142 1.75 -11.16 13.98
N ASN A 143 2.93 -11.62 14.36
CA ASN A 143 3.08 -12.61 15.43
C ASN A 143 2.59 -12.10 16.79
N ARG A 144 2.64 -10.79 17.04
CA ARG A 144 2.08 -10.18 18.27
C ARG A 144 0.55 -10.18 18.29
N TYR A 145 -0.11 -9.81 17.19
CA TYR A 145 -1.59 -9.72 17.14
C TYR A 145 -2.29 -11.05 16.88
N LEU A 146 -1.63 -11.98 16.20
CA LEU A 146 -2.24 -13.22 15.73
C LEU A 146 -1.87 -14.45 16.58
N LYS A 147 -1.38 -14.28 17.82
CA LYS A 147 -0.95 -15.38 18.71
C LYS A 147 -2.00 -16.46 18.94
N LYS A 148 -3.28 -16.08 18.96
CA LYS A 148 -4.42 -16.98 19.22
C LYS A 148 -5.20 -17.33 17.96
N LYS A 149 -4.65 -17.02 16.79
CA LYS A 149 -5.31 -17.16 15.48
C LYS A 149 -4.56 -18.19 14.64
N PRO A 150 -5.24 -18.86 13.70
CA PRO A 150 -4.59 -19.84 12.85
C PRO A 150 -3.49 -19.19 12.00
N GLU A 151 -2.56 -20.01 11.54
CA GLU A 151 -1.40 -19.55 10.79
C GLU A 151 -1.77 -18.99 9.41
N SER A 152 -2.94 -19.39 8.88
CA SER A 152 -3.54 -18.86 7.64
C SER A 152 -3.90 -17.38 7.74
N TRP A 153 -4.09 -16.85 8.95
CA TRP A 153 -4.44 -15.44 9.12
C TRP A 153 -3.22 -14.56 8.94
N ARG A 154 -3.40 -13.44 8.24
CA ARG A 154 -2.34 -12.48 7.91
C ARG A 154 -2.83 -11.05 8.09
N LEU A 155 -1.90 -10.13 8.34
CA LEU A 155 -2.19 -8.70 8.30
C LEU A 155 -1.82 -8.15 6.93
N THR A 156 -2.81 -7.70 6.16
CA THR A 156 -2.60 -7.25 4.77
C THR A 156 -1.66 -6.06 4.66
N CYS A 157 -1.58 -5.22 5.70
CA CYS A 157 -0.67 -4.08 5.72
C CYS A 157 0.80 -4.45 5.96
N GLN A 158 1.08 -5.64 6.51
CA GLN A 158 2.44 -6.13 6.73
C GLN A 158 2.86 -7.17 5.67
N THR A 159 1.93 -7.58 4.81
CA THR A 159 2.13 -8.66 3.86
C THR A 159 2.43 -8.08 2.49
N ILE A 160 3.62 -8.40 1.97
CA ILE A 160 4.02 -8.06 0.59
C ILE A 160 3.53 -9.18 -0.32
N VAL A 161 2.97 -8.81 -1.46
CA VAL A 161 2.52 -9.75 -2.49
C VAL A 161 3.73 -10.13 -3.34
N GLY A 162 4.21 -11.38 -3.25
CA GLY A 162 5.34 -11.85 -4.04
C GLY A 162 6.73 -11.51 -3.47
N ASN A 163 7.75 -12.02 -4.16
CA ASN A 163 9.17 -11.81 -3.86
C ASN A 163 9.96 -11.24 -5.05
N LYS A 164 9.31 -10.81 -6.15
CA LYS A 164 9.88 -10.33 -7.43
C LYS A 164 10.26 -11.41 -8.43
N GLU A 165 10.35 -12.67 -8.03
CA GLU A 165 10.62 -13.79 -8.93
C GLU A 165 9.41 -14.73 -9.06
N ASN A 166 8.55 -14.78 -8.04
CA ASN A 166 7.41 -15.69 -8.02
C ASN A 166 6.23 -15.13 -8.81
N SER A 167 5.56 -16.03 -9.52
CA SER A 167 4.25 -15.81 -10.14
C SER A 167 3.31 -16.94 -9.68
N GLY A 168 2.02 -16.66 -9.64
CA GLY A 168 1.05 -17.66 -9.20
C GLY A 168 -0.27 -17.04 -8.77
N LYS A 169 -1.08 -17.87 -8.09
CA LYS A 169 -2.42 -17.51 -7.64
C LYS A 169 -2.47 -17.49 -6.12
N VAL A 170 -3.07 -16.46 -5.56
CA VAL A 170 -3.32 -16.33 -4.12
C VAL A 170 -4.81 -16.15 -3.89
N VAL A 171 -5.39 -16.96 -3.01
CA VAL A 171 -6.81 -16.86 -2.64
C VAL A 171 -6.91 -16.30 -1.22
N VAL A 172 -7.58 -15.16 -1.10
CA VAL A 172 -7.69 -14.39 0.14
C VAL A 172 -9.16 -14.29 0.56
N GLN A 173 -9.47 -14.81 1.74
CA GLN A 173 -10.75 -14.61 2.39
C GLN A 173 -10.78 -13.28 3.13
N ARG A 174 -11.69 -12.40 2.71
CA ARG A 174 -11.95 -11.12 3.38
C ARG A 174 -12.77 -11.36 4.64
N LEU A 175 -12.43 -10.63 5.71
CA LEU A 175 -13.16 -10.59 6.98
C LEU A 175 -13.51 -12.00 7.53
N PRO A 176 -12.49 -12.84 7.79
CA PRO A 176 -12.69 -14.24 8.21
C PRO A 176 -13.43 -14.38 9.55
N GLN A 177 -13.51 -13.30 10.34
CA GLN A 177 -14.26 -13.27 11.60
C GLN A 177 -15.77 -13.46 11.43
N TRP A 178 -16.32 -13.25 10.22
CA TRP A 178 -17.75 -13.41 9.92
C TRP A 178 -18.09 -14.77 9.30
N LYS A 179 -17.06 -15.57 9.01
CA LYS A 179 -17.23 -16.97 8.62
C LYS A 179 -17.69 -17.73 9.87
N LYS A 180 -18.94 -18.20 9.84
CA LYS A 180 -19.49 -19.10 10.86
C LYS A 180 -19.03 -20.53 10.59
#